data_AF-A0AAQ3KSW7-F1
#
_entry.id   AF-A0AAQ3KSW7-F1
#
_cell.length_a   1.000
_cell.length_b   1.000
_cell.length_c   1.000
_cell.angle_alpha   90.00
_cell.angle_beta   90.00
_cell.angle_gamma   90.00
#
_symmetry.space_group_name_H-M   'P 1'
#
loop_
_entity.id
_entity.type
_entity.pdbx_description
1 polymer ?
#
loop_
_entity_poly.entity_id
_entity_poly.type
_entity_poly.pdbx_seq_one_letter_code
_entity_poly.pdbx_strand_id
1 'polypeptide(L)'
;MVIKLQQELTINSYKTIDGRGANVHIAYGVGLTIQFVQHVITHNLHIHDIQPSSGGNIRDSEDHWGIRTRSDGDGVSIFGSSNVWVDHLSMFNCVDGLIDAISGSIAITISNCHLTRHNDNGSRLNPKMSDS
;
A
#
# COMPACT_ATOMS: atom_id res chain seq x y z
N MET A 1 17.21 3.51 6.36
CA MET A 1 16.39 4.71 6.12
C MET A 1 14.97 4.40 6.56
N VAL A 2 14.36 5.24 7.41
CA VAL A 2 12.95 5.11 7.81
C VAL A 2 12.19 6.28 7.22
N ILE A 3 11.15 5.98 6.43
CA ILE A 3 10.29 6.95 5.78
C ILE A 3 8.92 6.89 6.47
N LYS A 4 8.51 8.00 7.08
CA LYS A 4 7.16 8.17 7.62
C LYS A 4 6.33 9.01 6.66
N LEU A 5 5.47 8.33 5.91
CA LEU A 5 4.51 8.99 5.01
C LEU A 5 3.40 9.66 5.83
N GLN A 6 3.10 10.93 5.52
CA GLN A 6 2.02 11.68 6.18
C GLN A 6 0.64 11.36 5.59
N GLN A 7 0.62 10.98 4.32
CA GLN A 7 -0.52 10.59 3.50
C GLN A 7 -0.10 9.41 2.62
N GLU A 8 -1.05 8.73 1.99
CA GLU A 8 -0.75 7.62 1.06
C GLU A 8 0.29 8.03 0.00
N LEU A 9 1.21 7.13 -0.32
CA LEU A 9 2.07 7.31 -1.50
C LEU A 9 1.40 6.65 -2.71
N THR A 10 0.78 7.47 -3.56
CA THR A 10 0.20 7.01 -4.82
C THR A 10 1.29 6.69 -5.84
N ILE A 11 1.23 5.49 -6.41
CA ILE A 11 2.22 4.99 -7.38
C ILE A 11 1.61 5.03 -8.78
N ASN A 12 2.30 5.69 -9.71
CA ASN A 12 1.92 5.74 -11.12
C ASN A 12 2.31 4.47 -11.88
N SER A 13 1.72 4.30 -13.07
CA SER A 13 2.10 3.26 -14.02
C SER A 13 3.59 3.31 -14.39
N TYR A 14 4.13 2.15 -14.76
CA TYR A 14 5.52 1.98 -15.22
C TYR A 14 6.52 2.50 -14.18
N LYS A 15 6.42 1.98 -12.96
CA LYS A 15 7.32 2.33 -11.86
C LYS A 15 7.84 1.07 -11.17
N THR A 16 9.06 1.21 -10.65
CA THR A 16 9.66 0.24 -9.75
C THR A 16 10.09 0.99 -8.50
N ILE A 17 9.65 0.52 -7.34
CA ILE A 17 10.21 0.90 -6.05
C ILE A 17 11.15 -0.24 -5.66
N ASP A 18 12.44 0.06 -5.59
CA ASP A 18 13.49 -0.92 -5.35
C ASP A 18 14.32 -0.52 -4.12
N GLY A 19 14.24 -1.32 -3.07
CA GLY A 19 15.02 -1.13 -1.85
C GLY A 19 16.35 -1.89 -1.83
N ARG A 20 16.77 -2.57 -2.91
CA ARG A 20 18.00 -3.35 -2.91
C ARG A 20 19.23 -2.50 -2.57
N GLY A 21 20.16 -3.12 -1.84
CA GLY A 21 21.39 -2.45 -1.39
C GLY A 21 21.19 -1.46 -0.25
N ALA A 22 19.97 -1.26 0.24
CA ALA A 22 19.65 -0.39 1.37
C ALA A 22 18.66 -1.07 2.33
N ASN A 23 18.70 -0.66 3.59
CA ASN A 23 17.66 -1.04 4.55
C ASN A 23 16.58 0.05 4.59
N VAL A 24 15.52 -0.11 3.80
CA VAL A 24 14.45 0.89 3.64
C VAL A 24 13.18 0.43 4.35
N HIS A 25 12.70 1.27 5.26
CA HIS A 25 11.45 1.08 5.99
C HIS A 25 10.43 2.14 5.61
N ILE A 26 9.22 1.72 5.26
CA ILE A 26 8.02 2.56 5.21
C ILE A 26 7.23 2.22 6.47
N ALA A 27 7.19 3.15 7.44
CA ALA A 27 6.66 2.82 8.75
C ALA A 27 6.09 4.01 9.54
N TYR A 28 5.24 3.70 10.51
CA TYR A 28 4.66 4.65 11.48
C TYR A 28 3.80 5.75 10.86
N GLY A 29 3.37 5.55 9.62
CA GLY A 29 2.60 6.48 8.80
C GLY A 29 1.66 5.68 7.90
N VAL A 30 1.42 6.19 6.70
CA VAL A 30 0.49 5.57 5.73
C VAL A 30 1.25 4.66 4.75
N GLY A 31 0.54 3.71 4.13
CA GLY A 31 1.10 2.75 3.17
C GLY A 31 1.17 3.24 1.72
N LEU A 32 1.34 2.27 0.83
CA LEU A 32 1.46 2.46 -0.62
C LEU A 32 0.11 2.23 -1.30
N THR A 33 -0.21 3.05 -2.31
CA THR A 33 -1.46 2.93 -3.07
C THR A 33 -1.17 2.78 -4.56
N ILE A 34 -1.52 1.62 -5.12
CA ILE A 34 -1.42 1.26 -6.53
C ILE A 34 -2.85 1.21 -7.08
N GLN A 35 -3.35 2.35 -7.57
CA GLN A 35 -4.74 2.46 -7.99
C GLN A 35 -4.88 2.91 -9.44
N PHE A 36 -5.73 2.20 -10.20
CA PHE A 36 -6.02 2.48 -11.61
C PHE A 36 -4.77 2.59 -12.50
N VAL A 37 -3.73 1.80 -12.18
CA VAL A 37 -2.44 1.83 -12.87
C VAL A 37 -2.00 0.45 -13.29
N GLN A 38 -0.94 0.39 -14.10
CA GLN A 38 -0.37 -0.86 -14.58
C GLN A 38 1.15 -0.87 -14.60
N HIS A 39 1.73 -2.07 -14.58
CA HIS A 39 3.17 -2.30 -14.65
C HIS A 39 3.92 -1.64 -13.48
N VAL A 40 3.60 -2.09 -12.26
CA VAL A 40 4.22 -1.62 -11.03
C VAL A 40 4.96 -2.77 -10.35
N ILE A 41 6.19 -2.51 -9.92
CA ILE A 41 6.99 -3.43 -9.11
C ILE A 41 7.31 -2.76 -7.77
N THR A 42 7.01 -3.45 -6.67
CA THR A 42 7.41 -3.02 -5.32
C THR A 42 8.30 -4.11 -4.74
N HIS A 43 9.58 -3.80 -4.53
CA HIS A 43 10.61 -4.80 -4.25
C HIS A 43 11.56 -4.41 -3.11
N ASN A 44 11.87 -5.39 -2.24
CA ASN A 44 12.89 -5.30 -1.19
C ASN A 44 12.69 -4.16 -0.18
N LEU A 45 11.47 -4.02 0.35
CA LEU A 45 11.13 -3.03 1.38
C LEU A 45 10.69 -3.69 2.69
N HIS A 46 10.91 -2.99 3.79
CA HIS A 46 10.25 -3.26 5.07
C HIS A 46 9.03 -2.33 5.19
N ILE A 47 7.83 -2.87 5.32
CA ILE A 47 6.59 -2.07 5.47
C ILE A 47 5.88 -2.50 6.74
N HIS A 48 5.77 -1.62 7.74
CA HIS A 48 5.22 -2.01 9.03
C HIS A 48 4.70 -0.86 9.88
N ASP A 49 3.92 -1.17 10.91
CA ASP A 49 3.34 -0.17 11.82
C ASP A 49 2.53 0.90 11.06
N ILE A 50 1.86 0.49 9.97
CA ILE A 50 1.06 1.38 9.12
C ILE A 50 -0.24 1.73 9.81
N GLN A 51 -0.63 3.00 9.73
CA GLN A 51 -1.79 3.59 10.38
C GLN A 51 -2.70 4.29 9.35
N PRO A 52 -4.01 4.33 9.58
CA PRO A 52 -4.93 5.12 8.77
C PRO A 52 -4.66 6.63 8.91
N SER A 53 -4.92 7.39 7.85
CA SER A 53 -4.83 8.86 7.82
C SER A 53 -6.06 9.46 7.14
N SER A 54 -6.36 10.72 7.41
CA SER A 54 -7.60 11.39 6.96
C SER A 54 -7.74 11.60 5.45
N GLY A 55 -6.74 11.19 4.64
CA GLY A 55 -6.69 11.51 3.22
C GLY A 55 -6.41 13.00 2.99
N GLY A 56 -7.12 13.60 2.04
CA GLY A 56 -7.00 15.01 1.67
C GLY A 56 -6.55 15.20 0.23
N ASN A 57 -6.04 16.39 -0.09
CA ASN A 57 -5.48 16.65 -1.41
C ASN A 57 -4.10 15.99 -1.50
N ILE A 58 -3.97 14.94 -2.30
CA ILE A 58 -2.74 14.15 -2.47
C ILE A 58 -2.30 14.24 -3.92
N ARG A 59 -1.00 14.49 -4.12
CA ARG A 59 -0.39 14.50 -5.46
C ARG A 59 -0.29 13.07 -5.97
N ASP A 60 -0.90 12.79 -7.12
CA ASP A 60 -0.87 11.47 -7.75
C ASP A 60 -0.04 11.43 -9.05
N SER A 61 0.39 12.58 -9.58
CA SER A 61 1.36 12.71 -10.67
C SER A 61 2.16 14.01 -10.56
N GLU A 62 3.04 14.33 -11.50
CA GLU A 62 3.88 15.53 -11.41
C GLU A 62 3.07 16.84 -11.45
N ASP A 63 1.96 16.83 -12.18
CA ASP A 63 1.11 17.98 -12.48
C ASP A 63 -0.31 17.89 -11.92
N HIS A 64 -0.72 16.74 -11.36
CA HIS A 64 -2.07 16.55 -10.81
C HIS A 64 -2.12 16.24 -9.31
N TRP A 65 -3.19 16.72 -8.68
CA TRP A 65 -3.58 16.42 -7.30
C TRP A 65 -5.03 15.92 -7.28
N GLY A 66 -5.25 14.79 -6.61
CA GLY A 66 -6.57 14.22 -6.38
C GLY A 66 -7.01 14.36 -4.93
N ILE A 67 -8.31 14.57 -4.71
CA ILE A 67 -8.91 14.47 -3.37
C ILE A 67 -9.07 12.98 -3.03
N ARG A 68 -8.55 12.60 -1.88
CA ARG A 68 -8.56 11.22 -1.35
C ARG A 68 -9.33 11.14 -0.05
N THR A 69 -10.10 10.08 0.11
CA THR A 69 -10.76 9.73 1.36
C THR A 69 -9.75 9.21 2.37
N ARG A 70 -10.23 8.92 3.58
CA ARG A 70 -9.44 8.28 4.62
C ARG A 70 -8.83 6.98 4.10
N SER A 71 -7.56 6.75 4.39
CA SER A 71 -6.90 5.45 4.15
C SER A 71 -7.22 4.49 5.29
N ASP A 72 -7.40 3.21 5.00
CA ASP A 72 -7.80 2.22 6.01
C ASP A 72 -6.63 1.69 6.86
N GLY A 73 -5.41 1.86 6.36
CA GLY A 73 -4.18 1.47 7.06
C GLY A 73 -3.52 0.22 6.48
N ASP A 74 -3.75 -0.04 5.19
CA ASP A 74 -3.08 -1.10 4.46
C ASP A 74 -1.60 -0.81 4.23
N GLY A 75 -0.76 -1.85 4.26
CA GLY A 75 0.64 -1.72 3.84
C GLY A 75 0.80 -1.40 2.36
N VAL A 76 0.14 -2.19 1.51
CA VAL A 76 0.08 -2.00 0.05
C VAL A 76 -1.36 -2.24 -0.41
N SER A 77 -2.03 -1.18 -0.88
CA SER A 77 -3.37 -1.27 -1.47
C SER A 77 -3.29 -1.30 -2.99
N ILE A 78 -3.89 -2.31 -3.62
CA ILE A 78 -3.95 -2.53 -5.08
C ILE A 78 -5.42 -2.50 -5.50
N PHE A 79 -5.81 -1.43 -6.19
CA PHE A 79 -7.21 -1.16 -6.52
C PHE A 79 -7.37 -0.95 -8.03
N GLY A 80 -8.21 -1.75 -8.69
CA GLY A 80 -8.47 -1.64 -10.13
C GLY A 80 -7.20 -1.59 -11.00
N SER A 81 -6.15 -2.31 -10.60
CA SER A 81 -4.83 -2.24 -11.23
C SER A 81 -4.43 -3.57 -11.88
N SER A 82 -3.49 -3.52 -12.82
CA SER A 82 -3.04 -4.73 -13.53
C SER A 82 -1.54 -4.84 -13.67
N ASN A 83 -1.03 -6.07 -13.83
CA ASN A 83 0.40 -6.33 -14.04
C ASN A 83 1.25 -5.74 -12.89
N VAL A 84 0.92 -6.15 -11.66
CA VAL A 84 1.59 -5.69 -10.44
C VAL A 84 2.42 -6.84 -9.86
N TRP A 85 3.66 -6.55 -9.49
CA TRP A 85 4.54 -7.51 -8.83
C TRP A 85 4.99 -6.97 -7.46
N VAL A 86 4.50 -7.62 -6.40
CA VAL A 86 4.91 -7.35 -5.03
C VAL A 86 5.88 -8.46 -4.61
N ASP A 87 7.14 -8.10 -4.38
CA ASP A 87 8.21 -9.09 -4.24
C ASP A 87 9.20 -8.77 -3.13
N HIS A 88 9.63 -9.78 -2.36
CA HIS A 88 10.63 -9.61 -1.29
C HIS A 88 10.27 -8.52 -0.27
N LEU A 89 8.99 -8.36 0.05
CA LEU A 89 8.58 -7.44 1.10
C LEU A 89 8.61 -8.12 2.46
N SER A 90 9.11 -7.42 3.47
CA SER A 90 8.99 -7.81 4.88
C SER A 90 7.92 -6.96 5.54
N MET A 91 6.77 -7.56 5.85
CA MET A 91 5.59 -6.81 6.28
C MET A 91 4.99 -7.34 7.58
N PHE A 92 4.60 -6.43 8.47
CA PHE A 92 3.94 -6.77 9.74
C PHE A 92 3.21 -5.57 10.35
N ASN A 93 2.26 -5.83 11.26
CA ASN A 93 1.59 -4.81 12.07
C ASN A 93 1.02 -3.59 11.30
N CYS A 94 0.42 -3.81 10.13
CA CYS A 94 -0.47 -2.81 9.50
C CYS A 94 -1.85 -2.85 10.19
N VAL A 95 -2.62 -1.76 10.15
CA VAL A 95 -3.90 -1.66 10.86
C VAL A 95 -5.03 -2.47 10.22
N ASP A 96 -5.16 -2.44 8.88
CA ASP A 96 -6.14 -3.25 8.14
C ASP A 96 -5.43 -4.40 7.40
N GLY A 97 -5.17 -4.32 6.10
CA GLY A 97 -4.45 -5.35 5.35
C GLY A 97 -2.93 -5.17 5.33
N LEU A 98 -2.15 -6.27 5.17
CA LEU A 98 -0.76 -6.12 4.72
C LEU A 98 -0.72 -5.77 3.23
N ILE A 99 -1.41 -6.56 2.41
CA ILE A 99 -1.54 -6.35 0.96
C ILE A 99 -2.99 -6.62 0.59
N ASP A 100 -3.68 -5.59 0.11
CA ASP A 100 -5.06 -5.68 -0.34
C ASP A 100 -5.14 -5.56 -1.86
N ALA A 101 -5.82 -6.51 -2.50
CA ALA A 101 -6.00 -6.54 -3.95
C ALA A 101 -7.50 -6.65 -4.26
N ILE A 102 -8.11 -5.54 -4.63
CA ILE A 102 -9.57 -5.41 -4.76
C ILE A 102 -9.98 -4.71 -6.06
N SER A 103 -11.29 -4.57 -6.25
CA SER A 103 -11.91 -3.79 -7.34
C SER A 103 -11.46 -4.20 -8.74
N GLY A 104 -11.50 -5.51 -9.04
CA GLY A 104 -11.19 -6.03 -10.38
C GLY A 104 -9.71 -5.97 -10.75
N SER A 105 -8.81 -5.86 -9.77
CA SER A 105 -7.38 -5.97 -10.05
C SER A 105 -7.01 -7.37 -10.56
N ILE A 106 -6.12 -7.44 -11.56
CA ILE A 106 -5.76 -8.68 -12.26
C ILE A 106 -4.27 -8.78 -12.54
N ALA A 107 -3.77 -9.99 -12.84
CA ALA A 107 -2.35 -10.21 -13.15
C ALA A 107 -1.42 -9.66 -12.05
N ILE A 108 -1.72 -10.02 -10.80
CA ILE A 108 -0.92 -9.68 -9.63
C ILE A 108 -0.07 -10.90 -9.25
N THR A 109 1.22 -10.70 -9.06
CA THR A 109 2.11 -11.69 -8.43
C THR A 109 2.55 -11.17 -7.07
N ILE A 110 2.36 -11.96 -6.02
CA ILE A 110 2.94 -11.73 -4.70
C ILE A 110 3.91 -12.89 -4.43
N SER A 111 5.20 -12.59 -4.31
CA SER A 111 6.24 -13.62 -4.19
C SER A 111 7.33 -13.24 -3.20
N ASN A 112 7.96 -14.24 -2.57
CA ASN A 112 9.11 -14.07 -1.69
C ASN A 112 8.91 -13.08 -0.51
N CYS A 113 7.67 -12.75 -0.18
CA CYS A 113 7.37 -11.87 0.93
C CYS A 113 7.41 -12.62 2.27
N HIS A 114 7.89 -11.94 3.31
CA HIS A 114 7.84 -12.39 4.69
C HIS A 114 6.74 -11.62 5.43
N LEU A 115 5.56 -12.23 5.51
CA LEU A 115 4.34 -11.64 6.07
C LEU A 115 4.09 -12.24 7.47
N THR A 116 4.22 -11.44 8.53
CA THR A 116 4.17 -11.96 9.91
C THR A 116 3.48 -10.99 10.85
N ARG A 117 3.15 -11.46 12.07
CA ARG A 117 2.69 -10.63 13.20
C ARG A 117 1.62 -9.62 12.77
N HIS A 118 0.62 -10.14 12.11
CA HIS A 118 -0.49 -9.36 11.60
C HIS A 118 -1.74 -10.23 11.65
N ASN A 119 -2.85 -9.59 11.97
CA ASN A 119 -4.15 -10.20 11.91
C ASN A 119 -5.12 -9.13 11.46
N ASP A 120 -5.78 -9.35 10.32
CA ASP A 120 -6.85 -8.48 9.86
C ASP A 120 -8.11 -8.80 10.69
N ASN A 121 -8.17 -8.19 11.87
CA ASN A 121 -9.37 -8.21 12.71
C ASN A 121 -10.16 -6.90 12.54
N GLY A 122 -10.01 -6.22 11.41
CA GLY A 122 -10.58 -4.91 11.10
C GLY A 122 -12.11 -4.83 11.03
N SER A 123 -12.88 -5.59 11.83
CA SER A 123 -14.30 -5.30 12.15
C SER A 123 -14.95 -6.31 13.13
N ARG A 124 -14.51 -6.40 14.40
CA ARG A 124 -15.46 -6.76 15.48
C ARG A 124 -15.96 -5.58 16.29
N LEU A 125 -15.47 -4.36 16.03
CA LEU A 125 -15.91 -3.15 16.74
C LEU A 125 -16.35 -1.99 15.84
N ASN A 126 -16.16 -2.06 14.52
CA ASN A 126 -16.75 -1.12 13.56
C ASN A 126 -17.19 -1.91 12.32
N PRO A 127 -18.46 -1.91 11.91
CA PRO A 127 -18.85 -2.51 10.64
C PRO A 127 -18.13 -1.77 9.51
N LYS A 128 -17.40 -2.50 8.65
CA LYS A 128 -16.92 -1.97 7.37
C LYS A 128 -18.17 -1.47 6.63
N MET A 129 -18.33 -0.15 6.47
CA MET A 129 -19.30 0.37 5.50
C MET A 129 -18.79 -0.11 4.15
N SER A 130 -19.54 -1.00 3.52
CA SER A 130 -19.24 -1.50 2.19
C SER A 130 -19.07 -0.33 1.23
N ASP A 131 -17.87 -0.16 0.69
CA ASP A 131 -17.67 0.71 -0.47
C ASP A 131 -18.44 0.12 -1.65
N SER A 132 -19.52 0.81 -2.01
CA SER A 132 -20.31 0.62 -3.22
C SER A 132 -20.00 1.71 -4.23
#